data_AF-A0A820ILF3-F1
#
_entry.id   AF-A0A820ILF3-F1
#
_cell.length_a   1.000
_cell.length_b   1.000
_cell.length_c   1.000
_cell.angle_alpha   90.00
_cell.angle_beta   90.00
_cell.angle_gamma   90.00
#
_symmetry.space_group_name_H-M   'P 1'
#
loop_
_entity.id
_entity.type
_entity.pdbx_description
1 polymer ?
#
loop_
_entity_poly.entity_id
_entity_poly.type
_entity_poly.pdbx_seq_one_letter_code
_entity_poly.pdbx_strand_id
1 'polypeptide(L)'
;MNKAALLSSNAVAVTWGEAVLGPVVRILPILISISALGSANGSLFGAARYCMVSAQYGYLPEVFACIHARRLTPVSGVVLQGTIAIAFCLPSNVDGLIDFFSFAAWMFYALTFTATLCCKFTKKSAERVIS
;
A
#
# COMPACT_ATOMS: atom_id res chain seq x y z
N MET A 1 16.84 28.19 -4.63
CA MET A 1 15.67 27.31 -4.86
C MET A 1 14.43 28.00 -4.31
N ASN A 2 13.42 28.28 -5.15
CA ASN A 2 12.20 29.00 -4.73
C ASN A 2 11.11 27.99 -4.34
N LYS A 3 10.38 28.20 -3.23
CA LYS A 3 9.30 27.31 -2.76
C LYS A 3 8.22 27.11 -3.84
N ALA A 4 7.89 28.16 -4.57
CA ALA A 4 6.90 28.09 -5.66
C ALA A 4 7.33 27.15 -6.81
N ALA A 5 8.62 27.03 -7.09
CA ALA A 5 9.15 26.14 -8.12
C ALA A 5 9.11 24.66 -7.70
N LEU A 6 9.17 24.38 -6.39
CA LEU A 6 8.99 23.01 -5.89
C LEU A 6 7.51 22.60 -5.87
N LEU A 7 6.62 23.51 -5.48
CA LEU A 7 5.17 23.23 -5.40
C LEU A 7 4.52 23.03 -6.78
N SER A 8 5.12 23.55 -7.84
CA SER A 8 4.65 23.38 -9.23
C SER A 8 5.29 22.18 -9.94
N SER A 9 6.24 21.49 -9.31
CA SER A 9 6.94 20.37 -9.95
C SER A 9 6.27 19.03 -9.66
N ASN A 10 5.92 18.30 -10.71
CA ASN A 10 5.45 16.91 -10.62
C ASN A 10 6.53 15.94 -10.11
N ALA A 11 7.81 16.30 -10.20
CA ALA A 11 8.94 15.47 -9.80
C ALA A 11 9.89 16.24 -8.89
N VAL A 12 9.40 16.59 -7.70
CA VAL A 12 10.08 17.43 -6.70
C VAL A 12 11.51 16.97 -6.42
N ALA A 13 11.74 15.65 -6.32
CA ALA A 13 13.06 15.07 -6.07
C ALA A 13 14.07 15.37 -7.20
N VAL A 14 13.63 15.36 -8.46
CA VAL A 14 14.48 15.65 -9.62
C VAL A 14 14.78 17.14 -9.68
N THR A 15 13.76 18.00 -9.54
CA THR A 15 13.92 19.47 -9.53
C THR A 15 14.81 19.95 -8.38
N TRP A 16 14.72 19.30 -7.22
CA TRP A 16 15.66 19.53 -6.11
C TRP A 16 17.06 19.02 -6.45
N GLY A 17 17.15 17.81 -7.02
CA GLY A 17 18.43 17.19 -7.39
C GLY A 17 19.22 18.00 -8.41
N GLU A 18 18.55 18.64 -9.37
CA GLU A 18 19.18 19.54 -10.35
C GLU A 18 19.83 20.75 -9.67
N ALA A 19 19.24 21.25 -8.58
CA ALA A 19 19.75 22.41 -7.85
C ALA A 19 20.90 22.09 -6.88
N VAL A 20 21.04 20.83 -6.43
CA VAL A 20 21.96 20.45 -5.34
C VAL A 20 23.02 19.43 -5.75
N LEU A 21 22.66 18.43 -6.56
CA LEU A 21 23.50 17.25 -6.83
C LEU A 21 24.30 17.33 -8.14
N GLY A 22 24.06 18.35 -8.97
CA GLY A 22 24.78 18.54 -10.23
C GLY A 22 24.61 17.33 -11.19
N PRO A 23 25.68 16.84 -11.85
CA PRO A 23 25.59 15.79 -12.88
C PRO A 23 24.98 14.46 -12.40
N VAL A 24 25.04 14.18 -11.09
CA VAL A 24 24.56 12.93 -10.48
C VAL A 24 23.03 12.79 -10.55
N VAL A 25 22.30 13.90 -10.78
CA VAL A 25 20.83 13.88 -10.91
C VAL A 25 20.33 12.94 -12.01
N ARG A 26 21.15 12.63 -13.04
CA ARG A 26 20.76 11.69 -14.11
C ARG A 26 20.48 10.27 -13.62
N ILE A 27 21.09 9.85 -12.51
CA ILE A 27 20.88 8.52 -11.91
C ILE A 27 19.68 8.52 -10.95
N LEU A 28 19.27 9.69 -10.45
CA LEU A 28 18.24 9.83 -9.42
C LEU A 28 16.87 9.25 -9.83
N PRO A 29 16.33 9.49 -11.06
CA PRO A 29 15.07 8.88 -11.48
C PRO A 29 15.09 7.34 -11.47
N ILE A 30 16.25 6.75 -11.78
CA ILE A 30 16.43 5.28 -11.80
C ILE A 30 16.31 4.76 -10.36
N LEU A 31 16.99 5.40 -9.41
CA LEU A 31 16.94 5.03 -7.99
C LEU A 31 15.53 5.17 -7.41
N ILE A 32 14.83 6.27 -7.74
CA ILE A 32 13.44 6.50 -7.31
C ILE A 32 12.54 5.40 -7.88
N SER A 33 12.71 5.04 -9.14
CA SER A 33 11.92 4.00 -9.79
C SER A 33 12.16 2.62 -9.16
N ILE A 34 13.41 2.26 -8.86
CA ILE A 34 13.75 1.01 -8.17
C ILE A 34 13.11 0.97 -6.77
N SER A 35 13.15 2.08 -6.03
CA SER A 35 12.50 2.18 -4.72
C SER A 35 10.99 2.01 -4.80
N ALA A 36 10.33 2.69 -5.74
CA ALA A 36 8.89 2.58 -5.98
C ALA A 36 8.49 1.15 -6.38
N LEU A 37 9.26 0.51 -7.27
CA LEU A 37 9.05 -0.89 -7.66
C LEU A 37 9.24 -1.85 -6.46
N GLY A 38 10.25 -1.60 -5.62
CA GLY A 38 10.49 -2.37 -4.40
C GLY A 38 9.31 -2.30 -3.43
N SER A 39 8.77 -1.09 -3.21
CA SER A 39 7.58 -0.87 -2.39
C SER A 39 6.37 -1.61 -2.95
N ALA A 40 6.09 -1.45 -4.25
CA ALA A 40 4.96 -2.10 -4.92
C ALA A 40 5.02 -3.63 -4.83
N ASN A 41 6.22 -4.21 -5.04
CA ASN A 41 6.43 -5.66 -4.93
C ASN A 41 6.21 -6.16 -3.49
N GLY A 42 6.66 -5.41 -2.48
CA GLY A 42 6.42 -5.73 -1.08
C GLY A 42 4.93 -5.72 -0.73
N SER A 43 4.20 -4.68 -1.17
CA SER A 43 2.75 -4.58 -0.96
C SER A 43 1.97 -5.73 -1.61
N LEU A 44 2.43 -6.19 -2.79
CA LEU A 44 1.78 -7.29 -3.51
C LEU A 44 1.80 -8.61 -2.74
N PHE A 45 2.93 -8.94 -2.11
CA PHE A 45 3.04 -10.15 -1.29
C PHE A 45 2.18 -10.07 -0.02
N GLY A 46 2.07 -8.89 0.60
CA GLY A 46 1.16 -8.67 1.72
C GLY A 46 -0.30 -8.87 1.33
N ALA A 47 -0.75 -8.17 0.26
CA ALA A 47 -2.10 -8.24 -0.27
C ALA A 47 -2.54 -9.68 -0.61
N ALA A 48 -1.65 -10.47 -1.23
CA ALA A 48 -1.98 -11.83 -1.61
C ALA A 48 -2.20 -12.75 -0.40
N ARG A 49 -1.48 -12.54 0.70
CA ARG A 49 -1.70 -13.26 1.97
C ARG A 49 -3.02 -12.86 2.63
N TYR A 50 -3.35 -11.56 2.64
CA TYR A 50 -4.65 -11.10 3.15
C TYR A 50 -5.81 -11.74 2.38
N CYS A 51 -5.73 -11.74 1.05
CA CYS A 51 -6.75 -12.34 0.18
C CYS A 51 -6.93 -13.85 0.45
N MET A 52 -5.83 -14.60 0.61
CA MET A 52 -5.86 -16.03 0.96
C MET A 52 -6.59 -16.27 2.28
N VAL A 53 -6.24 -15.52 3.33
CA VAL A 53 -6.86 -15.67 4.66
C VAL A 53 -8.34 -15.24 4.62
N SER A 54 -8.66 -14.14 3.93
CA SER A 54 -10.05 -13.70 3.75
C SER A 54 -10.91 -14.74 3.03
N ALA A 55 -10.37 -15.45 2.04
CA ALA A 55 -11.07 -16.53 1.36
C ALA A 55 -11.25 -17.77 2.27
N GLN A 56 -10.28 -18.09 3.13
CA GLN A 56 -10.39 -19.18 4.12
C GLN A 56 -11.48 -18.95 5.17
N TYR A 57 -11.69 -17.70 5.58
CA TYR A 57 -12.77 -17.31 6.50
C TYR A 57 -14.11 -17.07 5.79
N GLY A 58 -14.21 -17.29 4.47
CA GLY A 58 -15.44 -17.16 3.69
C GLY A 58 -15.83 -15.72 3.33
N TYR A 59 -14.96 -14.72 3.55
CA TYR A 59 -15.22 -13.33 3.14
C TYR A 59 -15.04 -13.11 1.63
N LEU A 60 -14.28 -13.98 0.97
CA LEU A 60 -14.08 -13.99 -0.48
C LEU A 60 -14.42 -15.37 -1.05
N PRO A 61 -14.84 -15.47 -2.33
CA PRO A 61 -15.06 -16.75 -2.99
C PRO A 61 -13.84 -17.67 -2.90
N GLU A 62 -14.09 -18.97 -2.76
CA GLU A 62 -13.06 -20.00 -2.53
C GLU A 62 -12.02 -20.08 -3.66
N VAL A 63 -12.36 -19.59 -4.85
CA VAL A 63 -11.43 -19.42 -6.00
C VAL A 63 -10.21 -18.57 -5.64
N PHE A 64 -10.36 -17.61 -4.71
CA PHE A 64 -9.25 -16.78 -4.23
C PHE A 64 -8.39 -17.46 -3.16
N ALA A 65 -8.84 -18.58 -2.58
CA ALA A 65 -8.02 -19.43 -1.69
C ALA A 65 -7.11 -20.39 -2.48
N CYS A 66 -7.26 -20.50 -3.81
CA CYS A 66 -6.45 -21.39 -4.63
C CYS A 66 -4.97 -20.98 -4.66
N ILE A 67 -4.15 -21.78 -3.99
CA ILE A 67 -2.69 -21.72 -4.08
C ILE A 67 -2.24 -22.56 -5.28
N HIS A 68 -1.36 -22.00 -6.11
CA HIS A 68 -0.85 -22.74 -7.25
C HIS A 68 -0.01 -23.95 -6.78
N ALA A 69 -0.43 -25.17 -7.14
CA ALA A 69 0.10 -26.43 -6.60
C ALA A 69 1.63 -26.62 -6.75
N ARG A 70 2.25 -26.02 -7.77
CA ARG A 70 3.69 -26.18 -8.05
C ARG A 70 4.56 -25.01 -7.55
N ARG A 71 3.99 -23.80 -7.46
CA ARG A 71 4.74 -22.58 -7.13
C ARG A 71 4.43 -22.05 -5.72
N LEU A 72 3.46 -22.65 -5.03
CA LEU A 72 2.99 -22.25 -3.69
C LEU A 72 2.65 -20.75 -3.59
N THR A 73 2.38 -20.11 -4.73
CA THR A 73 2.04 -18.70 -4.82
C THR A 73 0.52 -18.54 -4.95
N PRO A 74 -0.11 -17.64 -4.17
CA PRO A 74 -1.52 -17.28 -4.35
C PRO A 74 -1.68 -16.39 -5.59
N VAL A 75 -1.75 -17.00 -6.77
CA VAL A 75 -1.83 -16.28 -8.06
C VAL A 75 -3.13 -15.47 -8.16
N SER A 76 -4.24 -16.00 -7.66
CA SER A 76 -5.55 -15.33 -7.65
C SER A 76 -5.54 -14.02 -6.85
N GLY A 77 -4.89 -13.99 -5.70
CA GLY A 77 -4.75 -12.78 -4.87
C GLY A 77 -3.88 -11.70 -5.53
N VAL A 78 -2.81 -12.11 -6.22
CA VAL A 78 -1.96 -11.19 -7.00
C VAL A 78 -2.71 -10.58 -8.17
N VAL A 79 -3.49 -11.39 -8.91
CA VAL A 79 -4.29 -10.92 -10.05
C VAL A 79 -5.39 -9.97 -9.57
N LEU A 80 -6.06 -10.28 -8.46
CA LEU A 80 -7.08 -9.41 -7.88
C LEU A 80 -6.47 -8.05 -7.50
N GLN A 81 -5.36 -8.05 -6.75
CA GLN A 81 -4.68 -6.83 -6.35
C GLN A 81 -4.22 -6.01 -7.56
N GLY A 82 -3.65 -6.66 -8.58
CA GLY A 82 -3.22 -6.02 -9.82
C GLY A 82 -4.39 -5.41 -10.60
N THR A 83 -5.51 -6.11 -10.69
CA THR A 83 -6.72 -5.63 -11.38
C THR A 83 -7.28 -4.40 -10.68
N ILE A 84 -7.38 -4.43 -9.35
CA ILE A 84 -7.82 -3.29 -8.54
C ILE A 84 -6.86 -2.12 -8.70
N ALA A 85 -5.55 -2.34 -8.65
CA ALA A 85 -4.56 -1.29 -8.83
C ALA A 85 -4.67 -0.64 -10.23
N ILE A 86 -4.84 -1.44 -11.28
CA ILE A 86 -5.07 -0.93 -12.65
C ILE A 86 -6.35 -0.10 -12.70
N ALA A 87 -7.45 -0.57 -12.11
CA ALA A 87 -8.71 0.15 -12.08
C ALA A 87 -8.59 1.50 -11.36
N PHE A 88 -7.85 1.58 -10.25
CA PHE A 88 -7.56 2.83 -9.53
C PHE A 88 -6.55 3.73 -10.24
N CYS A 89 -5.75 3.21 -11.17
CA CYS A 89 -4.88 4.02 -12.03
C CYS A 89 -5.61 4.63 -13.24
N LEU A 90 -6.81 4.14 -13.60
CA LEU A 90 -7.57 4.69 -14.74
C LEU A 90 -7.99 6.16 -14.53
N PRO A 91 -8.44 6.59 -13.34
CA PRO A 91 -8.57 8.01 -13.01
C PRO A 91 -7.15 8.58 -12.84
N SER A 92 -6.68 9.37 -13.81
CA SER A 92 -5.31 9.90 -13.85
C SER A 92 -5.04 11.04 -12.84
N ASN A 93 -5.68 11.04 -11.68
CA ASN A 93 -5.53 12.08 -10.66
C ASN A 93 -4.93 11.52 -9.37
N VAL A 94 -3.62 11.72 -9.20
CA VAL A 94 -2.84 11.21 -8.07
C VAL A 94 -3.25 11.88 -6.76
N ASP A 95 -3.55 13.18 -6.78
CA ASP A 95 -3.92 13.94 -5.58
C ASP A 95 -5.24 13.41 -5.01
N GLY A 96 -6.26 13.23 -5.87
CA GLY A 96 -7.55 12.66 -5.45
C GLY A 96 -7.44 11.22 -4.96
N LEU A 97 -6.54 10.42 -5.55
CA LEU A 97 -6.30 9.04 -5.10
C LEU A 97 -5.64 9.01 -3.70
N ILE A 98 -4.71 9.93 -3.44
CA ILE A 98 -4.06 10.08 -2.13
C ILE A 98 -5.08 10.50 -1.07
N ASP A 99 -5.94 11.46 -1.37
CA ASP A 99 -6.96 11.93 -0.44
C ASP A 99 -7.95 10.82 -0.09
N PHE A 100 -8.44 10.09 -1.10
CA PHE A 100 -9.34 8.96 -0.90
C PHE A 100 -8.69 7.85 -0.06
N PHE A 101 -7.46 7.45 -0.40
CA PHE A 101 -6.73 6.43 0.34
C PHE A 101 -6.51 6.85 1.79
N SER A 102 -6.10 8.11 2.01
CA SER A 102 -5.82 8.64 3.34
C SER A 102 -7.09 8.66 4.19
N PHE A 103 -8.21 9.14 3.64
CA PHE A 103 -9.49 9.14 4.34
C PHE A 103 -9.91 7.73 4.76
N ALA A 104 -9.85 6.75 3.84
CA ALA A 104 -10.19 5.36 4.13
C ALA A 104 -9.26 4.76 5.20
N ALA A 105 -7.95 4.99 5.10
CA ALA A 105 -6.97 4.49 6.07
C ALA A 105 -7.24 5.04 7.48
N TRP A 106 -7.46 6.35 7.61
CA TRP A 106 -7.75 6.99 8.89
C TRP A 106 -9.05 6.48 9.52
N MET A 107 -10.06 6.20 8.71
CA MET A 107 -11.30 5.58 9.19
C MET A 107 -11.05 4.19 9.80
N PHE A 108 -10.28 3.33 9.12
CA PHE A 108 -9.95 2.00 9.64
C PHE A 108 -9.02 2.04 10.86
N TYR A 109 -8.10 3.01 10.92
CA TYR A 109 -7.27 3.24 12.11
C TYR A 109 -8.11 3.67 13.31
N ALA A 110 -9.03 4.62 13.13
CA ALA A 110 -9.94 5.03 14.19
C ALA A 110 -10.82 3.85 14.64
N LEU A 111 -11.38 3.08 13.71
CA LEU A 111 -12.19 1.91 14.02
C LEU A 111 -11.40 0.85 14.81
N THR A 112 -10.17 0.56 14.39
CA THR A 112 -9.31 -0.42 15.09
C THR A 112 -8.92 0.08 16.48
N PHE A 113 -8.64 1.37 16.62
CA PHE A 113 -8.38 1.98 17.92
C PHE A 113 -9.60 1.89 18.86
N THR A 114 -10.78 2.26 18.37
CA THR A 114 -12.02 2.11 19.15
C THR A 114 -12.33 0.65 19.47
N ALA A 115 -12.14 -0.28 18.51
CA ALA A 115 -12.36 -1.71 18.73
C ALA A 115 -11.42 -2.28 19.80
N THR A 116 -10.14 -1.89 19.79
CA THR A 116 -9.18 -2.33 20.82
C THR A 116 -9.52 -1.74 22.20
N LEU A 117 -10.01 -0.50 22.27
CA LEU A 117 -10.55 0.07 23.51
C LEU A 117 -11.79 -0.68 23.99
N CYS A 118 -12.77 -0.96 23.13
CA CYS A 118 -13.95 -1.75 23.47
C CYS A 118 -13.57 -3.16 23.94
N CYS A 119 -12.63 -3.82 23.26
CA CYS A 119 -12.13 -5.14 23.66
C CYS A 119 -11.46 -5.11 25.04
N LYS A 120 -10.81 -4.02 25.45
CA LYS A 120 -10.29 -3.89 26.83
C LYS A 120 -11.39 -3.95 27.88
N PHE A 121 -12.59 -3.42 27.59
CA PHE A 121 -13.73 -3.44 28.51
C PHE A 121 -14.54 -4.73 28.43
N THR A 122 -14.74 -5.29 27.23
CA THR A 122 -15.55 -6.50 27.02
C THR A 122 -14.79 -7.79 27.31
N LYS A 123 -13.50 -7.87 26.96
CA LYS A 123 -12.65 -9.06 27.13
C LYS A 123 -11.52 -8.81 28.15
N LYS A 124 -11.90 -8.54 29.40
CA LYS A 124 -10.95 -8.25 30.49
C LYS A 124 -9.99 -9.41 30.82
N SER A 125 -10.43 -10.66 30.62
CA SER A 125 -9.67 -11.89 30.92
C SER A 125 -8.81 -12.44 29.78
N ALA A 126 -8.76 -11.77 28.62
CA ALA A 126 -7.86 -12.19 27.56
C ALA A 126 -6.40 -11.96 27.99
N GLU A 127 -5.54 -12.97 27.81
CA GLU A 127 -4.12 -12.88 28.09
C GLU A 127 -3.48 -11.75 27.27
N ARG A 128 -2.81 -10.82 27.94
CA ARG A 128 -2.08 -9.73 27.30
C ARG A 128 -0.61 -9.90 27.63
N VAL A 129 0.16 -10.43 26.67
CA VAL A 129 1.61 -10.38 26.74
C VAL A 129 2.06 -8.93 26.55
N ILE A 130 2.28 -8.25 27.67
CA ILE A 130 3.03 -6.99 27.70
C ILE A 130 4.51 -7.36 27.55
N SER A 131 5.02 -7.21 26.34
CA SER A 131 6.47 -7.23 26.07
C SER A 131 7.12 -5.91 26.48
#